data_AF-A0A8C6ZLN5-F1
#
_entry.id   AF-A0A8C6ZLN5-F1
#
_cell.length_a   1.000
_cell.length_b   1.000
_cell.length_c   1.000
_cell.angle_alpha   90.00
_cell.angle_beta   90.00
_cell.angle_gamma   90.00
#
_symmetry.space_group_name_H-M   'P 1'
#
loop_
_entity.id
_entity.type
_entity.pdbx_description
1 polymer ?
#
loop_
_entity_poly.entity_id
_entity_poly.type
_entity_poly.pdbx_seq_one_letter_code
_entity_poly.pdbx_strand_id
1 'polypeptide(L)'
;MEKKVILEELLLKKSQQKKKMSPTNYKERLFVLTTANLSYYEGSKKGSIDIKKIRCVETVNLEESAPPARQYPFQVSHEIHYM
;
A
#
# COMPACT_ATOMS: atom_id res chain seq x y z
N MET A 1 9.37 10.09 21.10
CA MET A 1 9.08 11.01 19.99
C MET A 1 7.71 10.64 19.45
N GLU A 2 6.72 11.51 19.56
CA GLU A 2 5.40 11.28 18.97
C GLU A 2 5.56 10.98 17.48
N LYS A 3 4.92 9.89 17.02
CA LYS A 3 4.92 9.54 15.60
C LYS A 3 3.95 10.48 14.89
N LYS A 4 4.40 11.70 14.61
CA LYS A 4 3.63 12.68 13.85
C LYS A 4 3.16 12.03 12.54
N VAL A 5 1.85 12.00 12.36
CA VAL A 5 1.22 11.58 11.11
C VAL A 5 1.51 12.67 10.07
N ILE A 6 2.06 12.25 8.93
CA ILE A 6 2.32 13.10 7.77
C ILE A 6 1.06 13.16 6.91
N LEU A 7 0.48 12.00 6.62
CA LEU A 7 -0.73 11.85 5.80
C LEU A 7 -1.54 10.65 6.30
N GLU A 8 -2.85 10.79 6.25
CA GLU A 8 -3.81 9.72 6.51
C GLU A 8 -4.91 9.77 5.44
N GLU A 9 -5.15 8.65 4.77
CA GLU A 9 -6.11 8.59 3.67
C GLU A 9 -6.68 7.18 3.44
N LEU A 10 -7.93 7.09 2.99
CA LEU A 10 -8.55 5.84 2.54
C LEU A 10 -8.14 5.55 1.10
N LEU A 11 -7.43 4.44 0.89
CA LEU A 11 -6.95 4.04 -0.44
C LEU A 11 -7.33 2.58 -0.75
N LEU A 12 -7.48 2.27 -2.04
CA LEU A 12 -7.64 0.89 -2.51
C LEU A 12 -6.30 0.17 -2.56
N LYS A 13 -6.12 -0.82 -1.68
CA LYS A 13 -4.95 -1.68 -1.66
C LYS A 13 -5.14 -2.92 -2.53
N LYS A 14 -4.28 -3.10 -3.54
CA LYS A 14 -4.13 -4.36 -4.28
C LYS A 14 -3.46 -5.43 -3.41
N SER A 15 -3.96 -6.67 -3.45
CA SER A 15 -3.33 -7.80 -2.76
C SER A 15 -1.98 -8.14 -3.41
N GLN A 16 -0.97 -8.47 -2.59
CA GLN A 16 0.27 -9.06 -3.10
C GLN A 16 -0.05 -10.50 -3.50
N GLN A 17 -0.19 -10.75 -4.80
CA GLN A 17 -0.46 -12.09 -5.32
C GLN A 17 0.76 -12.98 -5.11
N LYS A 18 0.69 -13.86 -4.11
CA LYS A 18 1.73 -14.90 -3.90
C LYS A 18 1.66 -16.02 -4.95
N LYS A 19 0.50 -16.23 -5.56
CA LYS A 19 0.26 -17.20 -6.64
C LYS A 19 -0.17 -16.49 -7.91
N LYS A 20 0.51 -16.74 -9.01
CA LYS A 20 0.28 -16.07 -10.32
C LYS A 20 -1.16 -16.19 -10.85
N MET A 21 -1.82 -17.32 -10.56
CA MET A 21 -3.20 -17.60 -11.01
C MET A 21 -4.30 -17.10 -10.06
N SER A 22 -3.95 -16.51 -8.91
CA SER A 22 -4.95 -16.04 -7.96
C SER A 22 -5.63 -14.76 -8.45
N PRO A 23 -6.95 -14.59 -8.30
CA PRO A 23 -7.62 -13.34 -8.67
C PRO A 23 -6.99 -12.14 -7.94
N THR A 24 -6.82 -11.03 -8.66
CA THR A 24 -6.42 -9.77 -8.04
C THR A 24 -7.56 -9.27 -7.16
N ASN A 25 -7.27 -8.99 -5.89
CA ASN A 25 -8.26 -8.45 -4.96
C ASN A 25 -7.85 -7.03 -4.55
N TYR A 26 -8.80 -6.10 -4.61
CA TYR A 26 -8.64 -4.73 -4.12
C TYR A 26 -9.50 -4.56 -2.88
N LYS A 27 -8.93 -3.96 -1.83
CA LYS A 27 -9.67 -3.63 -0.62
C LYS A 27 -9.37 -2.22 -0.17
N GLU A 28 -10.40 -1.50 0.24
CA GLU A 28 -10.23 -0.18 0.86
C GLU A 28 -9.56 -0.33 2.23
N ARG A 29 -8.57 0.52 2.50
CA ARG A 29 -7.81 0.54 3.75
C ARG A 29 -7.51 1.98 4.13
N LEU A 30 -7.56 2.26 5.42
CA LEU A 30 -7.01 3.51 5.94
C LEU A 30 -5.49 3.37 6.00
N PHE A 31 -4.78 4.16 5.21
CA PHE A 31 -3.32 4.26 5.24
C PHE A 31 -2.90 5.42 6.11
N VAL A 32 -1.91 5.19 6.95
CA VAL A 32 -1.30 6.20 7.81
C VAL A 32 0.19 6.23 7.53
N LEU A 33 0.68 7.36 7.03
CA LEU A 33 2.08 7.63 6.77
C LEU A 33 2.67 8.43 7.92
N THR A 34 3.75 7.92 8.49
CA THR A 34 4.59 8.60 9.47
C THR A 34 6.04 8.61 8.96
N THR A 35 6.92 9.34 9.62
CA THR A 35 8.36 9.30 9.32
C THR A 35 9.00 7.91 9.54
N ALA A 36 8.35 7.03 10.30
CA ALA A 36 8.88 5.71 10.65
C ALA A 36 8.22 4.57 9.87
N ASN A 37 6.95 4.68 9.50
CA ASN A 37 6.23 3.61 8.82
C ASN A 37 5.10 4.12 7.93
N LEU A 38 4.79 3.31 6.91
CA LEU A 38 3.54 3.32 6.17
C LEU A 38 2.70 2.13 6.64
N SER A 39 1.65 2.41 7.42
CA SER A 39 0.78 1.38 8.01
C SER A 39 -0.60 1.40 7.36
N TYR A 40 -1.30 0.27 7.35
CA TYR A 40 -2.68 0.21 6.88
C TYR A 40 -3.61 -0.60 7.80
N TYR A 41 -4.87 -0.18 7.87
CA TYR A 41 -5.84 -0.62 8.87
C TYR A 41 -7.17 -1.07 8.25
N GLU A 42 -7.85 -2.00 8.92
CA GLU A 42 -9.24 -2.41 8.72
C GLU A 42 -9.78 -2.84 10.09
N GLY A 43 -10.25 -1.87 10.88
CA GLY A 43 -10.54 -1.99 12.32
C GLY A 43 -9.28 -2.13 13.19
N SER A 44 -8.35 -2.98 12.79
CA SER A 44 -7.02 -3.17 13.39
C SER A 44 -5.90 -3.07 12.35
N LYS A 45 -4.66 -2.87 12.80
CA LYS A 45 -3.48 -2.78 11.92
C LYS A 45 -3.29 -4.10 11.17
N LYS A 46 -3.40 -4.06 9.83
CA LYS A 46 -3.28 -5.24 8.95
C LYS A 46 -1.87 -5.40 8.37
N GLY A 47 -1.08 -4.34 8.34
CA GLY A 47 0.30 -4.39 7.91
C GLY A 47 1.00 -3.06 8.10
N SER A 48 2.33 -3.09 8.02
CA SER A 48 3.19 -1.92 8.17
C SER A 48 4.47 -2.16 7.38
N ILE A 49 4.90 -1.14 6.65
CA ILE A 49 6.19 -1.08 5.97
C ILE A 49 7.03 -0.05 6.73
N ASP A 50 8.23 -0.43 7.17
CA ASP A 50 9.20 0.54 7.68
C ASP A 50 9.67 1.41 6.53
N ILE A 51 9.65 2.75 6.70
CA ILE A 51 10.07 3.69 5.66
C ILE A 51 11.49 3.36 5.17
N LYS A 52 12.38 2.89 6.06
CA LYS A 52 13.75 2.50 5.71
C LYS A 52 13.85 1.32 4.75
N LYS A 53 12.80 0.50 4.67
CA LYS A 53 12.73 -0.67 3.77
C LYS A 53 12.13 -0.34 2.41
N ILE A 54 11.56 0.86 2.23
CA ILE A 54 11.05 1.29 0.93
C ILE A 54 12.24 1.56 0.01
N ARG A 55 12.22 0.92 -1.15
CA ARG A 55 13.27 1.02 -2.16
C ARG A 55 12.87 1.94 -3.32
N CYS A 56 11.58 2.00 -3.64
CA CYS A 56 11.06 2.82 -4.72
C CYS A 56 9.58 3.15 -4.47
N VAL A 57 9.17 4.35 -4.84
CA VAL A 57 7.76 4.79 -4.91
C VAL A 57 7.56 5.45 -6.27
N GLU A 58 6.59 4.98 -7.04
CA GLU A 58 6.38 5.48 -8.39
C GLU A 58 4.91 5.38 -8.82
N THR A 59 4.48 6.28 -9.69
CA THR A 59 3.18 6.19 -10.36
C THR A 59 3.16 4.99 -11.31
N VAL A 60 2.01 4.33 -11.43
CA VAL A 60 1.84 3.18 -12.31
C VAL A 60 0.97 3.57 -13.50
N ASN A 61 1.29 3.05 -14.68
CA ASN A 61 0.41 3.21 -15.84
C ASN A 61 -0.97 2.63 -15.56
N LEU A 62 -2.01 3.40 -15.92
CA LEU A 62 -3.39 2.98 -15.72
C LEU A 62 -3.70 1.75 -16.57
N GLU A 63 -4.38 0.76 -15.97
CA GLU A 63 -4.94 -0.36 -16.75
C GLU A 63 -6.07 0.20 -17.64
N GLU A 64 -6.10 -0.13 -18.94
CA GLU A 64 -7.07 0.43 -19.90
C GLU A 64 -8.53 0.27 -19.44
N SER A 65 -8.84 -0.81 -18.71
CA SER A 65 -10.17 -1.12 -18.19
C SER A 65 -10.32 -0.80 -16.69
N ALA A 66 -9.51 0.10 -16.12
CA ALA A 66 -9.61 0.48 -14.72
C ALA A 66 -10.90 1.28 -14.45
N PRO A 67 -11.72 0.89 -13.47
CA PRO A 67 -12.86 1.68 -13.01
C PRO A 67 -12.37 2.99 -12.37
N PRO A 68 -13.24 4.02 -12.26
CA PRO A 68 -12.89 5.33 -11.71
C PRO A 68 -12.18 5.27 -10.34
N ALA A 69 -12.60 4.36 -9.47
CA ALA A 69 -12.00 4.18 -8.14
C ALA A 69 -10.53 3.71 -8.16
N ARG A 70 -10.03 3.20 -9.31
CA ARG A 70 -8.65 2.72 -9.49
C ARG A 70 -7.79 3.67 -10.33
N GLN A 71 -8.23 4.90 -10.53
CA GLN A 71 -7.44 5.93 -11.22
C GLN A 71 -6.27 6.39 -10.35
N TYR A 72 -5.20 6.87 -11.01
CA TYR A 72 -3.97 7.36 -10.38
C TYR A 72 -3.27 6.34 -9.46
N PRO A 73 -3.07 5.09 -9.91
CA PRO A 73 -2.37 4.11 -9.09
C PRO A 73 -0.91 4.49 -8.90
N PHE A 74 -0.37 4.15 -7.74
CA PHE A 74 1.05 4.19 -7.47
C PHE A 74 1.48 2.88 -6.80
N GLN A 75 2.77 2.58 -6.87
CA GLN A 75 3.38 1.40 -6.28
C GLN A 75 4.45 1.78 -5.27
N VAL A 76 4.58 0.96 -4.24
CA VAL A 76 5.62 1.06 -3.22
C VAL A 76 6.37 -0.27 -3.21
N SER A 77 7.58 -0.26 -3.77
CA SER A 77 8.50 -1.39 -3.71
C SER A 77 9.28 -1.33 -2.40
N HIS A 78 9.33 -2.45 -1.69
CA HIS A 78 10.01 -2.54 -0.41
C HIS A 78 10.64 -3.91 -0.23
N GLU A 79 11.66 -3.97 0.63
CA GLU A 79 12.27 -5.24 1.01
C GLU A 79 11.28 -6.15 1.73
N ILE A 80 11.28 -7.42 1.34
CA ILE A 80 10.58 -8.50 2.02
C ILE A 80 11.66 -9.45 2.54
N HIS A 81 11.84 -9.49 3.86
CA HIS A 81 12.72 -10.48 4.48
C HIS A 81 11.90 -11.76 4.68
N TYR A 82 12.21 -12.80 3.90
CA TYR A 82 11.72 -14.14 4.15
C TYR A 82 12.64 -14.76 5.20
N MET A 83 12.09 -15.06 6.38
CA MET A 83 12.68 -16.03 7.31
C MET A 83 12.29 -17.43 6.85
#